data_AF-A0A1E3SLH5-F1
#
_entry.id   AF-A0A1E3SLH5-F1
#
_cell.length_a   1.000
_cell.length_b   1.000
_cell.length_c   1.000
_cell.angle_alpha   90.00
_cell.angle_beta   90.00
_cell.angle_gamma   90.00
#
_symmetry.space_group_name_H-M   'P 1'
#
loop_
_entity.id
_entity.type
_entity.pdbx_description
1 polymer ?
#
loop_
_entity_poly.entity_id
_entity_poly.type
_entity_poly.pdbx_seq_one_letter_code
_entity_poly.pdbx_strand_id
1 'polypeptide(L)'
;MRKTRRDGEFPAVGVFVVAWLLAAWQDVGVNATRPVFAYNSAFFNMGTWGEFIPGWVSKGAENPQPIIYFLASYIVLTPLAIMGIDTLIVRLRKAVPRLNRAGVIAAMLVLFIVLDITLEQFFHRVRLWTYLRVDGDWSIFPGTLYQFPLYEGVFFGGVVSVLSIAIYCFRDGQGRMISDIGIEKLRNKRTVPLVRILALSAVFNLIMMVFMLGFNLVNQHADTQPAERVPSYLHHEMCGIAPNAPCPPRP
;
A
#
# COMPACT_ATOMS: atom_id res chain seq x y z
N MET A 1 -22.03 -10.07 11.88
CA MET A 1 -22.89 -8.94 12.34
C MET A 1 -23.66 -9.22 13.64
N ARG A 2 -24.18 -10.44 13.90
CA ARG A 2 -24.98 -10.73 15.11
C ARG A 2 -24.18 -10.78 16.44
N LYS A 3 -22.87 -11.07 16.38
CA LYS A 3 -21.95 -11.06 17.54
C LYS A 3 -21.55 -9.64 17.97
N THR A 4 -21.23 -8.77 17.01
CA THR A 4 -20.77 -7.39 17.24
C THR A 4 -21.79 -6.50 17.97
N ARG A 5 -23.09 -6.74 17.76
CA ARG A 5 -24.16 -5.99 18.42
C ARG A 5 -24.41 -6.44 19.87
N ARG A 6 -23.90 -7.61 20.26
CA ARG A 6 -24.11 -8.20 21.60
C ARG A 6 -23.02 -7.81 22.60
N ASP A 7 -21.80 -7.55 22.11
CA ASP A 7 -20.62 -7.32 22.95
C ASP A 7 -20.21 -5.83 23.03
N GLY A 8 -20.77 -4.95 22.18
CA GLY A 8 -20.48 -3.51 22.21
C GLY A 8 -19.06 -3.12 21.76
N GLU A 9 -18.31 -4.08 21.21
CA GLU A 9 -16.92 -3.89 20.79
C GLU A 9 -16.82 -3.52 19.31
N PHE A 10 -15.91 -2.58 19.01
CA PHE A 10 -15.61 -2.18 17.64
C PHE A 10 -15.05 -3.38 16.86
N PRO A 11 -15.60 -3.73 15.68
CA PRO A 11 -15.17 -4.91 14.94
C PRO A 11 -13.68 -4.82 14.60
N ALA A 12 -12.96 -5.94 14.69
CA ALA A 12 -11.55 -6.01 14.33
C ALA A 12 -11.28 -5.54 12.88
N VAL A 13 -12.23 -5.76 11.95
CA VAL A 13 -12.16 -5.21 10.59
C VAL A 13 -12.18 -3.68 10.61
N GLY A 14 -13.04 -3.08 11.43
CA GLY A 14 -13.09 -1.62 11.59
C GLY A 14 -11.79 -1.09 12.17
N VAL A 15 -11.23 -1.74 13.20
CA VAL A 15 -9.93 -1.36 13.77
C VAL A 15 -8.85 -1.37 12.69
N PHE A 16 -8.81 -2.44 11.88
CA PHE A 16 -7.85 -2.60 10.81
C PHE A 16 -7.97 -1.53 9.73
N VAL A 17 -9.19 -1.26 9.25
CA VAL A 17 -9.45 -0.27 8.20
C VAL A 17 -9.05 1.14 8.67
N VAL A 18 -9.46 1.52 9.89
CA VAL A 18 -9.11 2.85 10.43
C VAL A 18 -7.61 2.96 10.67
N ALA A 19 -6.97 1.90 11.17
CA ALA A 19 -5.52 1.88 11.37
C ALA A 19 -4.76 2.05 10.04
N TRP A 20 -5.18 1.38 8.97
CA TRP A 20 -4.58 1.55 7.64
C TRP A 20 -4.83 2.95 7.07
N LEU A 21 -6.04 3.48 7.20
CA LEU A 21 -6.36 4.84 6.77
C LEU A 21 -5.45 5.88 7.46
N LEU A 22 -5.09 5.66 8.72
CA LEU A 22 -4.14 6.49 9.45
C LEU A 22 -2.67 6.28 9.04
N ALA A 23 -2.34 5.19 8.34
CA ALA A 23 -1.00 4.95 7.78
C ALA A 23 -0.89 5.37 6.30
N ALA A 24 -2.03 5.54 5.63
CA ALA A 24 -2.13 5.77 4.20
C ALA A 24 -1.52 7.11 3.72
N TRP A 25 -1.30 8.07 4.62
CA TRP A 25 -0.61 9.32 4.29
C TRP A 25 0.80 9.08 3.73
N GLN A 26 1.42 7.93 3.99
CA GLN A 26 2.75 7.56 3.51
C GLN A 26 2.78 7.17 2.02
N ASP A 27 1.65 6.98 1.34
CA ASP A 27 1.61 6.54 -0.07
C ASP A 27 2.34 7.49 -1.01
N VAL A 28 2.32 8.80 -0.74
CA VAL A 28 3.09 9.79 -1.53
C VAL A 28 4.60 9.56 -1.46
N GLY A 29 5.07 8.81 -0.44
CA GLY A 29 6.47 8.57 -0.14
C GLY A 29 7.22 7.82 -1.25
N VAL A 30 6.53 7.11 -2.14
CA VAL A 30 7.14 6.48 -3.33
C VAL A 30 7.84 7.52 -4.22
N ASN A 31 7.34 8.76 -4.19
CA ASN A 31 7.88 9.91 -4.88
C ASN A 31 8.60 10.87 -3.91
N ALA A 32 9.21 10.41 -2.82
CA ALA A 32 9.89 11.33 -1.89
C ALA A 32 11.17 11.92 -2.51
N THR A 33 12.02 11.08 -3.09
CA THR A 33 13.37 11.50 -3.53
C THR A 33 13.46 11.87 -5.01
N ARG A 34 12.78 11.13 -5.88
CA ARG A 34 12.66 11.38 -7.32
C ARG A 34 11.23 11.07 -7.81
N PRO A 35 10.80 11.53 -8.99
CA PRO A 35 9.53 11.10 -9.56
C PRO A 35 9.67 9.69 -10.14
N VAL A 36 8.97 8.73 -9.53
CA VAL A 36 8.96 7.30 -9.86
C VAL A 36 7.57 6.87 -10.35
N PHE A 37 6.52 7.43 -9.77
CA PHE A 37 5.14 7.01 -10.00
C PHE A 37 4.23 8.21 -10.30
N ALA A 38 3.26 8.04 -11.19
CA ALA A 38 2.30 9.07 -11.56
C ALA A 38 0.86 8.55 -11.61
N TYR A 39 -0.04 9.26 -10.93
CA TYR A 39 -1.48 9.06 -11.07
C TYR A 39 -2.01 9.86 -12.26
N ASN A 40 -3.16 9.44 -12.80
CA ASN A 40 -3.89 10.23 -13.78
C ASN A 40 -4.54 11.46 -13.12
N SER A 41 -4.24 12.68 -13.59
CA SER A 41 -4.83 13.92 -13.03
C SER A 41 -6.33 14.07 -13.29
N ALA A 42 -6.92 13.24 -14.16
CA ALA A 42 -8.37 13.23 -14.36
C ALA A 42 -9.13 12.76 -13.10
N PHE A 43 -8.46 12.10 -12.15
CA PHE A 43 -9.06 11.80 -10.86
C PHE A 43 -9.35 13.06 -10.05
N PHE A 44 -10.38 13.02 -9.21
CA PHE A 44 -10.62 14.10 -8.25
C PHE A 44 -9.43 14.21 -7.29
N ASN A 45 -8.71 15.32 -7.38
CA ASN A 45 -7.48 15.58 -6.66
C ASN A 45 -7.44 17.04 -6.17
N MET A 46 -6.67 17.29 -5.11
CA MET A 46 -6.43 18.64 -4.57
C MET A 46 -4.92 18.89 -4.42
N GLY A 47 -4.13 18.38 -5.37
CA GLY A 47 -2.66 18.37 -5.29
C GLY A 47 -2.10 17.20 -4.47
N THR A 48 -0.96 17.43 -3.83
CA THR A 48 -0.25 16.46 -2.98
C THR A 48 0.06 17.08 -1.62
N TRP A 49 0.23 16.25 -0.60
CA TRP A 49 0.76 16.67 0.71
C TRP A 49 2.24 16.30 0.90
N GLY A 50 2.89 15.79 -0.14
CA GLY A 50 4.29 15.35 -0.10
C GLY A 50 5.27 16.44 0.37
N GLU A 51 5.03 17.69 -0.02
CA GLU A 51 5.87 18.84 0.35
C GLU A 51 5.98 19.09 1.86
N PHE A 52 5.01 18.61 2.65
CA PHE A 52 5.01 18.73 4.11
C PHE A 52 5.78 17.60 4.81
N ILE A 53 6.25 16.60 4.06
CA ILE A 53 6.97 15.45 4.62
C ILE A 53 8.44 15.81 4.82
N PRO A 54 9.01 15.61 6.03
CA PRO A 54 10.43 15.81 6.26
C PRO A 54 11.30 14.98 5.31
N GLY A 55 12.26 15.63 4.64
CA GLY A 55 13.13 14.97 3.65
C GLY A 55 12.56 14.89 2.23
N TRP A 56 11.42 15.52 1.96
CA TRP A 56 10.87 15.63 0.60
C TRP A 56 11.77 16.46 -0.30
N VAL A 57 11.99 15.98 -1.53
CA VAL A 57 12.70 16.71 -2.58
C VAL A 57 11.68 17.25 -3.57
N SER A 58 11.56 18.57 -3.66
CA SER A 58 10.60 19.23 -4.57
C SER A 58 10.93 18.98 -6.05
N LYS A 59 9.91 18.69 -6.86
CA LYS A 59 10.04 18.30 -8.28
C LYS A 59 9.25 19.19 -9.26
N GLY A 60 8.79 20.35 -8.82
CA GLY A 60 7.93 21.23 -9.61
C GLY A 60 6.46 20.92 -9.34
N ALA A 61 5.63 20.80 -10.40
CA ALA A 61 4.25 20.38 -10.23
C ALA A 61 4.20 18.90 -9.84
N GLU A 62 3.83 18.66 -8.58
CA GLU A 62 3.90 17.34 -7.96
C GLU A 62 2.74 16.43 -8.39
N ASN A 63 2.93 15.10 -8.27
CA ASN A 63 1.92 14.10 -8.64
C ASN A 63 0.63 14.23 -7.79
N PRO A 64 -0.52 14.61 -8.39
CA PRO A 64 -1.77 14.79 -7.66
C PRO A 64 -2.29 13.46 -7.11
N GLN A 65 -2.72 13.47 -5.85
CA GLN A 65 -3.25 12.27 -5.20
C GLN A 65 -4.74 12.10 -5.49
N PRO A 66 -5.18 10.92 -5.97
CA PRO A 66 -6.58 10.69 -6.34
C PRO A 66 -7.41 10.41 -5.07
N ILE A 67 -7.92 11.47 -4.42
CA ILE A 67 -8.57 11.41 -3.10
C ILE A 67 -9.72 10.40 -3.05
N ILE A 68 -10.58 10.39 -4.08
CA ILE A 68 -11.73 9.48 -4.10
C ILE A 68 -11.27 8.02 -4.26
N TYR A 69 -10.31 7.76 -5.15
CA TYR A 69 -9.77 6.42 -5.33
C TYR A 69 -9.07 5.94 -4.06
N PHE A 70 -8.28 6.80 -3.44
CA PHE A 70 -7.61 6.56 -2.17
C PHE A 70 -8.62 6.22 -1.06
N LEU A 71 -9.66 7.03 -0.87
CA LEU A 71 -10.69 6.72 0.14
C LEU A 71 -11.44 5.42 -0.19
N ALA A 72 -11.77 5.18 -1.46
CA ALA A 72 -12.44 3.96 -1.89
C ALA A 72 -11.57 2.72 -1.69
N SER A 73 -10.27 2.80 -1.96
CA SER A 73 -9.34 1.68 -1.80
C SER A 73 -9.27 1.26 -0.33
N TYR A 74 -9.03 2.21 0.58
CA TYR A 74 -8.89 1.94 2.00
C TYR A 74 -10.21 1.60 2.72
N ILE A 75 -11.32 2.25 2.36
CA ILE A 75 -12.62 2.06 3.06
C ILE A 75 -13.42 0.88 2.52
N VAL A 76 -13.27 0.54 1.23
CA VAL A 76 -14.10 -0.49 0.58
C VAL A 76 -13.27 -1.69 0.17
N LEU A 77 -12.20 -1.47 -0.59
CA LEU A 77 -11.40 -2.55 -1.18
C LEU A 77 -10.62 -3.33 -0.13
N THR A 78 -9.97 -2.64 0.81
CA THR A 78 -9.24 -3.24 1.93
C THR A 78 -10.12 -4.16 2.79
N PRO A 79 -11.29 -3.75 3.32
CA PRO A 79 -12.13 -4.65 4.10
C PRO A 79 -12.70 -5.81 3.27
N LEU A 80 -13.05 -5.59 1.99
CA LEU A 80 -13.51 -6.66 1.12
C LEU A 80 -12.42 -7.70 0.86
N ALA A 81 -11.19 -7.26 0.59
CA ALA A 81 -10.03 -8.13 0.44
C ALA A 81 -9.84 -8.98 1.69
N ILE A 82 -9.79 -8.35 2.87
CA ILE A 82 -9.63 -9.03 4.17
C ILE A 82 -10.70 -10.09 4.39
N MET A 83 -11.97 -9.76 4.14
CA MET A 83 -13.07 -10.71 4.29
C MET A 83 -12.96 -11.88 3.31
N GLY A 84 -12.57 -11.60 2.06
CA GLY A 84 -12.29 -12.63 1.05
C GLY A 84 -11.17 -13.57 1.49
N ILE A 85 -10.08 -13.02 2.03
CA ILE A 85 -8.91 -13.78 2.46
C ILE A 85 -9.19 -14.59 3.72
N ASP A 86 -9.89 -14.03 4.71
CA ASP A 86 -10.31 -14.77 5.90
C ASP A 86 -11.12 -16.02 5.50
N THR A 87 -12.03 -15.84 4.53
CA THR A 87 -12.81 -16.95 3.97
C THR A 87 -11.92 -17.95 3.21
N LEU A 88 -10.96 -17.46 2.43
CA LEU A 88 -10.02 -18.30 1.67
C LEU A 88 -9.14 -19.14 2.61
N ILE A 89 -8.61 -18.56 3.69
CA ILE A 89 -7.80 -19.26 4.70
C ILE A 89 -8.63 -20.33 5.39
N VAL A 90 -9.86 -20.02 5.78
CA VAL A 90 -10.77 -21.01 6.38
C VAL A 90 -11.02 -22.17 5.43
N ARG A 91 -11.19 -21.91 4.13
CA ARG A 91 -11.34 -22.95 3.10
C ARG A 91 -10.05 -23.76 2.93
N LEU A 92 -8.89 -23.11 2.86
CA LEU A 92 -7.58 -23.76 2.72
C LEU A 92 -7.28 -24.69 3.90
N ARG A 93 -7.54 -24.24 5.13
CA ARG A 93 -7.35 -25.08 6.34
C ARG A 93 -8.30 -26.27 6.38
N LYS A 94 -9.52 -26.13 5.84
CA LYS A 94 -10.47 -27.25 5.73
C LYS A 94 -10.06 -28.25 4.64
N ALA A 95 -9.59 -27.75 3.49
CA ALA A 95 -9.19 -28.58 2.36
C ALA A 95 -7.86 -29.32 2.61
N VAL A 96 -6.91 -28.69 3.29
CA VAL A 96 -5.59 -29.27 3.58
C VAL A 96 -5.26 -29.12 5.08
N PRO A 97 -5.76 -30.02 5.95
CA PRO A 97 -5.57 -29.93 7.40
C PRO A 97 -4.10 -30.08 7.86
N ARG A 98 -3.24 -30.65 6.99
CA ARG A 98 -1.81 -30.84 7.25
C ARG A 98 -0.96 -29.59 6.96
N LEU A 99 -1.57 -28.51 6.47
CA LEU A 99 -0.83 -27.31 6.10
C LEU A 99 -0.46 -26.51 7.36
N ASN A 100 0.84 -26.48 7.68
CA ASN A 100 1.37 -25.67 8.78
C ASN A 100 1.15 -24.17 8.54
N ARG A 101 1.21 -23.36 9.61
CA ARG A 101 1.04 -21.89 9.53
C ARG A 101 1.95 -21.24 8.49
N ALA A 102 3.19 -21.71 8.37
CA ALA A 102 4.15 -21.26 7.37
C ALA A 102 3.69 -21.53 5.93
N GLY A 103 3.07 -22.68 5.66
CA GLY A 103 2.55 -23.03 4.34
C GLY A 103 1.38 -22.14 3.91
N VAL A 104 0.52 -21.73 4.87
CA VAL A 104 -0.55 -20.75 4.60
C VAL A 104 0.03 -19.38 4.27
N ILE A 105 1.04 -18.93 5.02
CA ILE A 105 1.71 -17.64 4.78
C ILE A 105 2.39 -17.64 3.40
N ALA A 106 3.10 -18.71 3.05
CA ALA A 106 3.73 -18.85 1.73
C ALA A 106 2.71 -18.84 0.59
N ALA A 107 1.59 -19.58 0.74
CA ALA A 107 0.53 -19.58 -0.26
C ALA A 107 -0.11 -18.19 -0.43
N MET A 108 -0.32 -17.47 0.68
CA MET A 108 -0.80 -16.09 0.62
C MET A 108 0.21 -15.18 -0.07
N LEU A 109 1.49 -15.29 0.25
CA LEU A 109 2.54 -14.50 -0.37
C LEU A 109 2.55 -14.67 -1.89
N VAL A 110 2.51 -15.90 -2.38
CA VAL A 110 2.44 -16.16 -3.82
C VAL A 110 1.14 -15.57 -4.41
N LEU A 111 0.01 -15.78 -3.76
CA LEU A 111 -1.28 -15.28 -4.23
C LEU A 111 -1.28 -13.73 -4.33
N PHE A 112 -0.75 -13.05 -3.32
CA PHE A 112 -0.71 -11.59 -3.29
C PHE A 112 0.21 -11.01 -4.34
N ILE A 113 1.40 -11.58 -4.52
CA ILE A 113 2.32 -11.15 -5.56
C ILE A 113 1.66 -11.28 -6.94
N VAL A 114 1.00 -12.42 -7.20
CA VAL A 114 0.34 -12.66 -8.50
C VAL A 114 -0.85 -11.72 -8.69
N LEU A 115 -1.68 -11.53 -7.66
CA LEU A 115 -2.83 -10.63 -7.73
C LEU A 115 -2.39 -9.18 -7.94
N ASP A 116 -1.38 -8.73 -7.19
CA ASP A 116 -0.84 -7.38 -7.26
C ASP A 116 -0.29 -7.11 -8.67
N ILE A 117 0.63 -7.95 -9.16
CA ILE A 117 1.17 -7.82 -10.52
C ILE A 117 0.05 -7.82 -11.57
N THR A 118 -0.95 -8.71 -11.45
CA THR A 118 -2.03 -8.81 -12.45
C THR A 118 -2.93 -7.58 -12.44
N LEU A 119 -3.32 -7.10 -11.26
CA LEU A 119 -4.17 -5.92 -11.10
C LEU A 119 -3.42 -4.66 -11.53
N GLU A 120 -2.17 -4.51 -11.13
CA GLU A 120 -1.31 -3.42 -11.55
C GLU A 120 -1.19 -3.36 -13.06
N GLN A 121 -0.88 -4.49 -13.71
CA GLN A 121 -0.83 -4.55 -15.17
C GLN A 121 -2.17 -4.20 -15.83
N PHE A 122 -3.30 -4.57 -15.23
CA PHE A 122 -4.61 -4.15 -15.71
C PHE A 122 -4.81 -2.63 -15.59
N PHE A 123 -4.49 -2.04 -14.44
CA PHE A 123 -4.63 -0.59 -14.21
C PHE A 123 -3.71 0.25 -15.11
N HIS A 124 -2.51 -0.25 -15.39
CA HIS A 124 -1.60 0.34 -16.36
C HIS A 124 -2.19 0.35 -17.77
N ARG A 125 -2.85 -0.74 -18.19
CA ARG A 125 -3.52 -0.82 -19.50
C ARG A 125 -4.69 0.13 -19.63
N VAL A 126 -5.44 0.33 -18.55
CA VAL A 126 -6.55 1.30 -18.48
C VAL A 126 -6.02 2.75 -18.27
N ARG A 127 -4.71 2.94 -18.09
CA ARG A 127 -4.03 4.23 -17.91
C ARG A 127 -4.52 5.02 -16.69
N LEU A 128 -4.81 4.31 -15.60
CA LEU A 128 -5.15 4.94 -14.32
C LEU A 128 -3.91 5.54 -13.64
N TRP A 129 -2.77 4.88 -13.78
CA TRP A 129 -1.46 5.35 -13.32
C TRP A 129 -0.35 4.66 -14.11
N THR A 130 0.89 5.16 -13.94
CA THR A 130 2.08 4.61 -14.59
C THR A 130 3.32 4.81 -13.72
N TYR A 131 4.27 3.88 -13.80
CA TYR A 131 5.62 4.13 -13.33
C TYR A 131 6.39 4.94 -14.37
N LEU A 132 6.90 6.08 -13.94
CA LEU A 132 7.74 6.97 -14.74
C LEU A 132 9.19 6.50 -14.77
N ARG A 133 9.60 5.72 -13.77
CA ARG A 133 10.95 5.15 -13.67
C ARG A 133 10.91 3.77 -13.06
N VAL A 134 11.71 2.87 -13.63
CA VAL A 134 11.91 1.51 -13.13
C VAL A 134 13.37 1.10 -13.30
N ASP A 135 13.77 0.07 -12.58
CA ASP A 135 14.99 -0.69 -12.87
C ASP A 135 14.73 -1.60 -14.07
N GLY A 136 15.56 -1.51 -15.12
CA GLY A 136 15.38 -2.27 -16.35
C GLY A 136 15.44 -3.79 -16.17
N ASP A 137 16.24 -4.29 -15.22
CA ASP A 137 16.44 -5.73 -15.00
C ASP A 137 15.34 -6.34 -14.12
N TRP A 138 14.77 -5.55 -13.21
CA TRP A 138 13.73 -5.97 -12.27
C TRP A 138 12.37 -5.32 -12.54
N SER A 139 11.95 -5.28 -13.81
CA SER A 139 10.65 -4.75 -14.21
C SER A 139 9.97 -5.54 -15.33
N ILE A 140 8.66 -5.38 -15.44
CA ILE A 140 7.85 -5.91 -16.55
C ILE A 140 7.68 -4.79 -17.57
N PHE A 141 7.86 -5.08 -18.86
CA PHE A 141 7.76 -4.13 -19.96
C PHE A 141 8.58 -2.83 -19.78
N PRO A 142 9.88 -2.93 -19.44
CA PRO A 142 10.74 -1.75 -19.26
C PRO A 142 10.72 -0.85 -20.50
N GLY A 143 10.69 0.46 -20.29
CA GLY A 143 10.72 1.44 -21.37
C GLY A 143 9.38 1.70 -22.05
N THR A 144 8.29 1.08 -21.57
CA THR A 144 6.92 1.36 -22.04
C THR A 144 6.12 2.11 -20.97
N LEU A 145 4.97 2.67 -21.34
CA LEU A 145 4.01 3.25 -20.37
C LEU A 145 3.35 2.19 -19.45
N TYR A 146 3.56 0.90 -19.75
CA TYR A 146 3.06 -0.24 -18.98
C TYR A 146 4.14 -0.85 -18.08
N GLN A 147 5.26 -0.14 -17.91
CA GLN A 147 6.35 -0.61 -17.09
C GLN A 147 5.93 -0.75 -15.63
N PHE A 148 6.33 -1.85 -14.99
CA PHE A 148 6.01 -2.12 -13.59
C PHE A 148 7.21 -2.70 -12.85
N PRO A 149 7.65 -2.11 -11.73
CA PRO A 149 8.76 -2.64 -10.94
C PRO A 149 8.35 -3.93 -10.20
N LEU A 150 9.03 -5.04 -10.50
CA LEU A 150 8.75 -6.33 -9.87
C LEU A 150 9.04 -6.32 -8.36
N TYR A 151 10.04 -5.54 -7.93
CA TYR A 151 10.33 -5.36 -6.51
C TYR A 151 9.16 -4.74 -5.75
N GLU A 152 8.35 -3.90 -6.39
CA GLU A 152 7.15 -3.37 -5.76
C GLU A 152 6.12 -4.47 -5.55
N GLY A 153 5.80 -5.25 -6.58
CA GLY A 153 4.82 -6.33 -6.43
C GLY A 153 5.26 -7.41 -5.44
N VAL A 154 6.56 -7.68 -5.34
CA VAL A 154 7.10 -8.63 -4.36
C VAL A 154 7.06 -8.08 -2.94
N PHE A 155 7.59 -6.87 -2.72
CA PHE A 155 7.72 -6.31 -1.37
C PHE A 155 6.43 -5.64 -0.87
N PHE A 156 5.79 -4.81 -1.68
CA PHE A 156 4.52 -4.20 -1.33
C PHE A 156 3.38 -5.22 -1.44
N GLY A 157 3.17 -5.74 -2.65
CA GLY A 157 2.12 -6.72 -2.94
C GLY A 157 2.26 -7.95 -2.05
N GLY A 158 3.43 -8.60 -2.02
CA GLY A 158 3.68 -9.76 -1.18
C GLY A 158 3.90 -9.44 0.31
N VAL A 159 5.06 -8.88 0.65
CA VAL A 159 5.54 -8.82 2.04
C VAL A 159 4.68 -7.91 2.92
N VAL A 160 4.41 -6.66 2.51
CA VAL A 160 3.63 -5.70 3.30
C VAL A 160 2.18 -6.16 3.46
N SER A 161 1.55 -6.64 2.38
CA SER A 161 0.18 -7.15 2.44
C SER A 161 0.07 -8.38 3.33
N VAL A 162 0.96 -9.37 3.16
CA VAL A 162 0.93 -10.60 3.98
C VAL A 162 1.22 -10.31 5.44
N LEU A 163 2.17 -9.44 5.78
CA LEU A 163 2.43 -9.05 7.17
C LEU A 163 1.19 -8.44 7.80
N SER A 164 0.54 -7.52 7.10
CA SER A 164 -0.65 -6.84 7.58
C SER A 164 -1.82 -7.81 7.75
N ILE A 165 -2.07 -8.66 6.76
CA ILE A 165 -3.15 -9.64 6.83
C ILE A 165 -2.84 -10.72 7.87
N ALA A 166 -1.58 -11.14 8.04
CA ALA A 166 -1.20 -12.09 9.07
C ALA A 166 -1.55 -11.57 10.46
N ILE A 167 -1.33 -10.29 10.75
CA ILE A 167 -1.73 -9.66 12.03
C ILE A 167 -3.25 -9.81 12.25
N TYR A 168 -4.05 -9.65 11.20
CA TYR A 168 -5.51 -9.81 11.28
C TYR A 168 -5.95 -11.28 11.39
N CYS A 169 -5.36 -12.17 10.59
CA CYS A 169 -5.77 -13.58 10.49
C CYS A 169 -5.28 -14.44 11.67
N PHE A 170 -4.17 -14.08 12.30
CA PHE A 170 -3.68 -14.74 13.53
C PHE A 170 -4.25 -14.13 14.81
N ARG A 171 -5.33 -13.35 14.71
CA ARG A 171 -6.07 -12.87 15.88
C ARG A 171 -6.59 -14.03 16.72
N ASP A 172 -6.67 -13.80 18.03
CA ASP A 172 -7.20 -14.76 18.98
C ASP A 172 -8.72 -15.00 18.75
N GLY A 173 -9.29 -16.05 19.34
CA GLY A 173 -10.71 -16.40 19.28
C GLY A 173 -11.66 -15.30 19.80
N GLN A 174 -11.10 -14.33 20.54
CA GLN A 174 -11.77 -13.11 21.00
C GLN A 174 -11.56 -11.90 20.07
N GLY A 175 -10.93 -12.08 18.92
CA GLY A 175 -10.68 -11.02 17.93
C GLY A 175 -9.56 -10.06 18.31
N ARG A 176 -8.65 -10.47 19.21
CA ARG A 176 -7.49 -9.68 19.67
C ARG A 176 -6.29 -9.91 18.75
N MET A 177 -5.71 -8.83 18.25
CA MET A 177 -4.50 -8.84 17.41
C MET A 177 -3.24 -8.85 18.27
N ILE A 178 -2.08 -9.10 17.66
CA ILE A 178 -0.78 -9.05 18.37
C ILE A 178 -0.53 -7.66 18.97
N SER A 179 -1.02 -6.60 18.32
CA SER A 179 -0.99 -5.22 18.83
C SER A 179 -1.85 -4.99 20.08
N ASP A 180 -2.78 -5.90 20.39
CA ASP A 180 -3.72 -5.78 21.50
C ASP A 180 -3.20 -6.48 22.78
N ILE A 181 -1.99 -7.03 22.75
CA ILE A 181 -1.37 -7.68 23.93
C ILE A 181 -1.18 -6.64 25.04
N GLY A 182 -1.73 -6.93 26.22
CA GLY A 182 -1.66 -6.01 27.38
C GLY A 182 -2.84 -5.04 27.48
N ILE A 183 -3.82 -5.11 26.57
CA ILE A 183 -5.00 -4.25 26.64
C ILE A 183 -5.87 -4.49 27.88
N GLU A 184 -5.75 -5.66 28.49
CA GLU A 184 -6.37 -6.05 29.77
C GLU A 184 -5.97 -5.13 30.93
N LYS A 185 -4.83 -4.42 30.82
CA LYS A 185 -4.34 -3.49 31.85
C LYS A 185 -5.08 -2.14 31.81
N LEU A 186 -5.87 -1.86 30.79
CA LEU A 186 -6.61 -0.59 30.68
C LEU A 186 -7.83 -0.60 31.61
N ARG A 187 -7.81 0.32 32.59
CA ARG A 187 -8.90 0.49 33.56
C ARG A 187 -10.19 1.04 32.94
N ASN A 188 -10.08 1.79 31.83
CA ASN A 188 -11.23 2.39 31.14
C ASN A 188 -11.58 1.62 29.86
N LYS A 189 -12.69 0.88 29.87
CA LYS A 189 -13.16 0.11 28.71
C LYS A 189 -13.58 0.98 27.52
N ARG A 190 -13.87 2.27 27.73
CA ARG A 190 -14.25 3.20 26.63
C ARG A 190 -13.06 3.61 25.76
N THR A 191 -11.84 3.62 26.31
CA THR A 191 -10.63 3.99 25.56
C THR A 191 -10.02 2.81 24.81
N VAL A 192 -10.44 1.58 25.11
CA VAL A 192 -9.94 0.35 24.50
C VAL A 192 -9.96 0.42 22.96
N PRO A 193 -11.07 0.76 22.28
CA PRO A 193 -11.08 0.79 20.81
C PRO A 193 -10.09 1.79 20.22
N LEU A 194 -9.95 2.96 20.83
CA LEU A 194 -9.01 4.00 20.40
C LEU A 194 -7.56 3.52 20.53
N VAL A 195 -7.22 2.92 21.67
CA VAL A 195 -5.86 2.38 21.89
C VAL A 195 -5.54 1.27 20.90
N ARG A 196 -6.49 0.39 20.57
CA ARG A 196 -6.30 -0.65 19.54
C ARG A 196 -6.01 -0.06 18.17
N ILE A 197 -6.78 0.96 17.77
CA ILE A 197 -6.60 1.65 16.49
C ILE A 197 -5.22 2.32 16.44
N LEU A 198 -4.84 3.05 17.49
CA LEU A 198 -3.55 3.75 17.54
C LEU A 198 -2.37 2.78 17.58
N ALA A 199 -2.45 1.71 18.36
CA ALA A 199 -1.40 0.70 18.45
C ALA A 199 -1.20 -0.02 17.10
N LEU A 200 -2.29 -0.42 16.45
CA LEU A 200 -2.21 -1.05 15.13
C LEU A 200 -1.75 -0.05 14.05
N SER A 201 -2.21 1.20 14.11
CA SER A 201 -1.76 2.27 13.21
C SER A 201 -0.26 2.50 13.33
N ALA A 202 0.32 2.48 14.55
CA ALA A 202 1.76 2.60 14.75
C ALA A 202 2.53 1.45 14.08
N VAL A 203 2.02 0.22 14.16
CA VAL A 203 2.61 -0.94 13.47
C VAL A 203 2.57 -0.76 11.95
N PHE A 204 1.43 -0.36 11.39
CA PHE A 204 1.32 -0.12 9.94
C PHE A 204 2.18 1.05 9.48
N ASN A 205 2.25 2.13 10.25
CA ASN A 205 3.15 3.25 9.94
C ASN A 205 4.61 2.81 9.92
N LEU A 206 5.05 1.93 10.83
CA LEU A 206 6.41 1.41 10.84
C LEU A 206 6.69 0.52 9.61
N ILE A 207 5.76 -0.38 9.27
CA ILE A 207 5.87 -1.25 8.09
C ILE A 207 5.97 -0.40 6.82
N MET A 208 5.08 0.59 6.67
CA MET A 208 5.10 1.51 5.53
C MET A 208 6.38 2.34 5.49
N MET A 209 6.87 2.82 6.62
CA MET A 209 8.10 3.62 6.66
C MET A 209 9.31 2.81 6.20
N VAL A 210 9.46 1.57 6.69
CA VAL A 210 10.54 0.67 6.26
C VAL A 210 10.43 0.35 4.77
N PHE A 211 9.21 0.10 4.29
CA PHE A 211 8.96 -0.11 2.87
C PHE A 211 9.34 1.12 2.03
N MET A 212 8.86 2.32 2.39
CA MET A 212 9.11 3.56 1.66
C MET A 212 10.61 3.90 1.62
N LEU A 213 11.32 3.71 2.73
CA LEU A 213 12.78 3.89 2.79
C LEU A 213 13.50 2.91 1.87
N GLY A 214 13.20 1.62 1.96
CA GLY A 214 13.81 0.59 1.10
C GLY A 214 13.50 0.82 -0.38
N PHE A 215 12.25 1.13 -0.68
CA PHE A 215 11.78 1.44 -2.03
C PHE A 215 12.51 2.65 -2.60
N ASN A 216 12.64 3.75 -1.85
CA ASN A 216 13.39 4.92 -2.31
C ASN A 216 14.88 4.62 -2.54
N LEU A 217 15.51 3.79 -1.71
CA LEU A 217 16.92 3.39 -1.89
C LEU A 217 17.13 2.59 -3.18
N VAL A 218 16.25 1.63 -3.47
CA VAL A 218 16.31 0.86 -4.72
C VAL A 218 16.04 1.78 -5.91
N ASN A 219 15.00 2.61 -5.84
CA ASN A 219 14.62 3.51 -6.93
C ASN A 219 15.66 4.60 -7.24
N GLN A 220 16.65 4.86 -6.40
CA GLN A 220 17.77 5.71 -6.79
C GLN A 220 18.55 5.13 -7.97
N HIS A 221 18.52 3.81 -8.16
CA HIS A 221 19.17 3.10 -9.26
C HIS A 221 18.25 2.88 -10.47
N ALA A 222 16.97 3.29 -10.39
CA ALA A 222 16.06 3.21 -11.52
C ALA A 222 16.55 4.08 -12.68
N ASP A 223 16.93 3.43 -13.77
CA ASP A 223 17.59 4.01 -14.94
C ASP A 223 16.63 4.15 -16.14
N THR A 224 15.57 3.35 -16.15
CA THR A 224 14.70 3.18 -17.31
C THR A 224 13.48 4.10 -17.22
N GLN A 225 13.26 4.89 -18.28
CA GLN A 225 12.08 5.73 -18.48
C GLN A 225 11.28 5.27 -19.70
N PRO A 226 9.98 5.57 -19.79
CA PRO A 226 9.20 5.29 -20.98
C PRO A 226 9.82 5.97 -22.19
N ALA A 227 10.06 5.21 -23.27
CA ALA A 227 10.60 5.74 -24.53
C ALA A 227 9.55 6.60 -25.27
N GLU A 228 8.27 6.32 -25.04
CA GLU A 228 7.16 7.11 -25.54
C GLU A 228 6.99 8.40 -24.75
N ARG A 229 6.53 9.47 -25.41
CA ARG A 229 6.19 10.73 -24.74
C ARG A 229 5.10 10.47 -23.69
N VAL A 230 5.43 10.73 -22.42
CA VAL A 230 4.48 10.61 -21.32
C VAL A 230 3.37 11.68 -21.50
N PRO A 231 2.09 11.30 -21.55
CA PRO A 231 0.99 12.25 -21.69
C PRO A 231 0.93 13.30 -20.57
N SER A 232 0.36 14.47 -20.87
CA SER A 232 0.25 15.60 -19.91
C SER A 232 -0.50 15.28 -18.64
N TYR A 233 -1.51 14.39 -18.72
CA TYR A 233 -2.27 13.93 -17.57
C TYR A 233 -1.52 12.92 -16.67
N LEU A 234 -0.27 12.54 -17.03
CA LEU A 234 0.59 11.63 -16.25
C LEU A 234 1.92 12.27 -15.86
N HIS A 235 2.52 13.16 -16.66
CA HIS A 235 3.81 13.74 -16.31
C HIS A 235 3.73 14.98 -15.40
N HIS A 236 2.58 15.67 -15.34
CA HIS A 236 2.29 16.80 -14.43
C HIS A 236 3.38 17.88 -14.37
N GLU A 237 4.04 18.20 -15.48
CA GLU A 237 5.23 19.08 -15.53
C GLU A 237 6.37 18.75 -14.52
N MET A 238 6.39 17.52 -13.97
CA MET A 238 7.43 17.06 -13.04
C MET A 238 8.79 17.06 -13.72
N CYS A 239 9.80 17.58 -13.02
CA CYS A 239 11.15 17.64 -13.55
C CYS A 239 11.78 16.26 -13.81
N GLY A 240 12.70 16.20 -14.78
CA GLY A 240 13.45 15.00 -15.12
C GLY A 240 12.66 13.92 -15.86
N ILE A 241 11.47 14.20 -16.36
CA ILE A 241 10.70 13.28 -17.21
C ILE A 241 10.63 13.92 -18.58
N ALA A 242 11.11 13.26 -19.64
CA ALA A 242 11.01 13.82 -20.99
C ALA A 242 9.52 14.08 -21.33
N PRO A 243 9.12 15.30 -21.74
CA PRO A 243 9.94 16.41 -22.26
C PRO A 243 10.33 17.52 -21.27
N ASN A 244 10.04 17.38 -19.98
CA ASN A 244 10.31 18.39 -18.94
C ASN A 244 11.81 18.56 -18.66
N ALA A 245 12.18 19.75 -18.19
CA ALA A 245 13.55 20.09 -17.82
C ALA A 245 14.10 19.13 -16.74
N PRO A 246 15.40 18.80 -16.75
CA PRO A 246 16.03 18.02 -15.69
C PRO A 246 15.81 18.70 -14.33
N CYS A 247 15.64 17.90 -13.28
CA CYS A 247 15.48 18.43 -11.93
C CYS A 247 16.71 19.26 -11.54
N PRO A 248 16.51 20.42 -10.87
CA PRO A 248 17.62 21.26 -10.47
C PRO A 248 18.61 20.45 -9.59
N PRO A 249 19.93 20.63 -9.79
CA PRO A 249 20.91 20.00 -8.92
C PRO A 249 20.67 20.46 -7.48
N ARG A 250 20.88 19.55 -6.52
CA ARG A 250 20.77 19.88 -5.09
C ARG A 250 21.76 21.03 -4.80
N PRO A 251 21.37 22.06 -4.03
CA PRO A 251 22.33 23.03 -3.49
C PRO A 251 23.33 22.35 -2.56
#